data_AF-A0A9D9DHQ1-F1
#
_entry.id   AF-A0A9D9DHQ1-F1
#
_cell.length_a   1.000
_cell.length_b   1.000
_cell.length_c   1.000
_cell.angle_alpha   90.00
_cell.angle_beta   90.00
_cell.angle_gamma   90.00
#
_symmetry.space_group_name_H-M   'P 1'
#
loop_
_entity.id
_entity.type
_entity.pdbx_description
1 polymer ?
#
loop_
_entity_poly.entity_id
_entity_poly.type
_entity_poly.pdbx_seq_one_letter_code
_entity_poly.pdbx_strand_id
1 'polypeptide(L)'
;METRIIEYFEYEDKLVKNDLTSFTNDTEIHGRSWLNVINPTQEILQQLSFKTGINLDFLLTTLDEEETARIDREDGDTLIVLDVPCT
;
A
#
# COMPACT_ATOMS: atom_id res chain seq x y z
N MET A 1 -14.12 -10.15 -0.24
CA MET A 1 -13.25 -10.23 0.96
C MET A 1 -13.27 -8.86 1.62
N GLU A 2 -12.95 -8.75 2.91
CA GLU A 2 -12.88 -7.45 3.58
C GLU A 2 -11.49 -6.83 3.37
N THR A 3 -11.44 -5.52 3.15
CA THR A 3 -10.17 -4.79 3.08
C THR A 3 -9.49 -4.81 4.45
N ARG A 4 -8.19 -5.07 4.47
CA ARG A 4 -7.37 -5.00 5.69
C ARG A 4 -6.14 -4.16 5.44
N ILE A 5 -5.84 -3.26 6.38
CA ILE A 5 -4.66 -2.41 6.30
C ILE A 5 -3.87 -2.57 7.59
N ILE A 6 -2.58 -2.83 7.45
CA ILE A 6 -1.66 -2.99 8.57
C ILE A 6 -0.47 -2.08 8.32
N GLU A 7 -0.22 -1.19 9.26
CA GLU A 7 0.96 -0.36 9.29
C GLU A 7 2.03 -1.03 10.16
N TYR A 8 3.26 -1.10 9.65
CA TYR A 8 4.44 -1.49 10.40
C TYR A 8 5.41 -0.31 10.43
N PHE A 9 5.90 0.05 11.61
CA PHE A 9 6.86 1.14 11.75
C PHE A 9 7.79 0.89 12.94
N GLU A 10 8.90 1.61 12.96
CA GLU A 10 9.86 1.53 14.05
C GLU A 10 9.60 2.64 15.07
N TYR A 11 9.52 2.27 16.35
CA TYR A 11 9.38 3.20 17.47
C TYR A 11 10.23 2.70 18.64
N GLU A 12 11.13 3.53 19.14
CA GLU A 12 12.07 3.18 20.23
C GLU A 12 12.81 1.85 19.97
N ASP A 13 13.41 1.72 18.78
CA ASP A 13 14.15 0.54 18.30
C ASP A 13 13.33 -0.77 18.30
N LYS A 14 11.99 -0.66 18.24
CA LYS A 14 11.07 -1.79 18.17
C LYS A 14 10.16 -1.69 16.97
N LEU A 15 9.94 -2.83 16.32
CA LEU A 15 8.91 -2.95 15.30
C LEU A 15 7.52 -2.93 15.96
N VAL A 16 6.72 -1.94 15.60
CA VAL A 16 5.32 -1.82 15.99
C VAL A 16 4.45 -2.26 14.82
N LYS A 17 3.40 -3.03 15.13
CA LYS A 17 2.34 -3.44 14.20
C LYS A 17 1.04 -2.75 14.63
N ASN A 18 0.43 -2.02 13.71
CA ASN A 18 -0.81 -1.29 13.92
C ASN A 18 -1.86 -1.73 12.88
N ASP A 19 -2.83 -2.54 13.31
CA ASP A 19 -3.95 -2.97 12.45
C ASP A 19 -4.96 -1.81 12.35
N LEU A 20 -5.04 -1.19 11.17
CA LEU A 20 -5.91 -0.06 10.90
C LEU A 20 -7.31 -0.58 10.53
N THR A 21 -8.26 -0.39 11.45
CA THR A 21 -9.66 -0.83 11.28
C THR A 21 -10.46 0.08 10.35
N SER A 22 -10.02 1.33 10.19
CA SER A 22 -10.55 2.31 9.26
C SER A 22 -9.41 3.15 8.72
N PHE A 23 -9.48 3.49 7.45
CA PHE A 23 -8.54 4.36 6.78
C PHE A 23 -9.33 5.50 6.17
N THR A 24 -8.91 6.73 6.47
CA THR A 24 -9.56 7.97 6.04
C THR A 24 -8.50 9.05 5.82
N ASN A 25 -8.94 10.22 5.38
CA ASN A 25 -8.08 11.40 5.23
C ASN A 25 -7.50 11.93 6.55
N ASP A 26 -7.96 11.45 7.69
CA ASP A 26 -7.44 11.84 9.01
C ASP A 26 -6.55 10.76 9.63
N THR A 27 -6.40 9.60 8.97
CA THR A 27 -5.50 8.54 9.44
C THR A 27 -4.06 9.05 9.46
N GLU A 28 -3.43 8.96 10.63
CA GLU A 28 -2.01 9.25 10.82
C GLU A 28 -1.18 8.06 10.36
N ILE A 29 -0.14 8.34 9.57
CA ILE A 29 0.82 7.35 9.09
C ILE A 29 2.19 7.84 9.53
N HIS A 30 2.94 6.96 10.18
CA HIS A 30 4.28 7.26 10.65
C HIS A 30 5.25 7.32 9.47
N GLY A 31 6.21 8.24 9.55
CA GLY A 31 7.30 8.28 8.57
C GLY A 31 8.12 6.98 8.61
N ARG A 32 8.60 6.53 7.45
CA ARG A 32 9.35 5.27 7.29
C ARG A 32 8.55 4.03 7.71
N SER A 33 7.24 4.04 7.46
CA SER A 33 6.37 2.91 7.67
C SER A 33 6.26 2.00 6.43
N TRP A 34 5.84 0.76 6.67
CA TRP A 34 5.38 -0.18 5.65
C TRP A 34 3.88 -0.35 5.78
N LEU A 35 3.14 -0.04 4.72
CA LEU A 35 1.69 -0.26 4.65
C LEU A 35 1.43 -1.57 3.90
N ASN A 36 0.87 -2.56 4.60
CA ASN A 36 0.37 -3.79 4.01
C ASN A 36 -1.14 -3.66 3.80
N VAL A 37 -1.57 -3.58 2.54
CA VAL A 37 -2.96 -3.35 2.14
C VAL A 37 -3.45 -4.59 1.40
N ILE A 38 -4.45 -5.27 1.96
CA ILE A 38 -4.98 -6.53 1.44
C ILE A 38 -6.41 -6.30 0.95
N ASN A 39 -6.67 -6.73 -0.29
CA ASN A 39 -7.97 -6.57 -0.96
C ASN A 39 -8.52 -5.13 -0.84
N PRO A 40 -7.75 -4.11 -1.28
CA PRO A 40 -8.20 -2.71 -1.22
C PRO A 40 -9.46 -2.48 -2.06
N THR A 41 -10.34 -1.60 -1.59
CA THR A 41 -11.38 -1.00 -2.43
C THR A 41 -10.81 0.21 -3.17
N GLN A 42 -11.48 0.63 -4.24
CA GLN A 42 -11.08 1.83 -4.99
C GLN A 42 -11.03 3.09 -4.11
N GLU A 43 -11.95 3.23 -3.15
CA GLU A 43 -11.96 4.34 -2.19
C GLU A 43 -10.69 4.36 -1.33
N ILE A 44 -10.26 3.19 -0.84
CA ILE A 44 -9.01 3.06 -0.08
C ILE A 44 -7.79 3.43 -0.91
N LEU A 45 -7.75 3.05 -2.20
CA LEU A 45 -6.65 3.42 -3.08
C LEU A 45 -6.58 4.93 -3.31
N GLN A 46 -7.73 5.60 -3.46
CA GLN A 46 -7.78 7.06 -3.56
C GLN A 46 -7.24 7.75 -2.31
N GLN A 47 -7.64 7.27 -1.13
CA GLN A 47 -7.15 7.80 0.14
C GLN A 47 -5.65 7.53 0.32
N LEU A 48 -5.16 6.34 -0.06
CA LEU A 48 -3.74 6.00 -0.01
C LEU A 48 -2.94 6.92 -0.92
N SER A 49 -3.35 7.07 -2.18
CA SER A 49 -2.71 7.98 -3.14
C SER A 49 -2.66 9.41 -2.60
N PHE A 50 -3.76 9.92 -2.04
CA PHE A 50 -3.81 11.24 -1.42
C PHE A 50 -2.84 11.38 -0.23
N LYS A 51 -2.71 10.32 0.59
CA LYS A 51 -1.89 10.32 1.80
C LYS A 51 -0.41 10.15 1.55
N THR A 52 -0.04 9.26 0.64
CA THR A 52 1.36 8.90 0.36
C THR A 52 1.96 9.72 -0.76
N GLY A 53 1.12 10.31 -1.63
CA GLY A 53 1.54 10.99 -2.85
C GLY A 53 1.81 10.04 -4.02
N ILE A 54 1.69 8.72 -3.81
CA ILE A 54 1.86 7.72 -4.87
C ILE A 54 0.77 7.91 -5.92
N ASN A 55 1.13 7.84 -7.19
CA ASN A 55 0.17 7.95 -8.29
C ASN A 55 -0.95 6.89 -8.16
N LEU A 56 -2.21 7.33 -8.19
CA LEU A 56 -3.37 6.44 -8.12
C LEU A 56 -3.38 5.43 -9.28
N ASP A 57 -2.97 5.84 -10.48
CA ASP A 57 -2.96 4.95 -11.64
C ASP A 57 -2.02 3.77 -11.42
N PHE A 58 -0.86 3.97 -10.79
CA PHE A 58 0.03 2.87 -10.39
C PHE A 58 -0.64 1.90 -9.43
N LEU A 59 -1.37 2.41 -8.43
CA LEU A 59 -2.08 1.55 -7.50
C LEU A 59 -3.20 0.75 -8.17
N LEU A 60 -3.85 1.31 -9.20
CA LEU A 60 -4.92 0.64 -9.92
C LEU A 60 -4.40 -0.41 -10.89
N THR A 61 -3.41 -0.06 -11.71
CA THR A 61 -2.89 -0.97 -12.75
C THR A 61 -2.21 -2.19 -12.15
N THR A 62 -1.58 -2.05 -10.97
CA THR A 62 -0.84 -3.13 -10.30
C THR A 62 -1.72 -4.16 -9.60
N LEU A 63 -3.02 -3.85 -9.45
CA LEU A 63 -4.02 -4.79 -8.91
C LEU A 63 -4.72 -5.59 -10.01
N ASP A 64 -4.38 -5.36 -11.27
CA ASP A 64 -4.90 -6.13 -12.39
C ASP A 64 -4.32 -7.56 -12.37
N GLU A 65 -5.18 -8.55 -12.56
CA GLU A 65 -4.79 -9.97 -12.62
C GLU A 65 -3.97 -10.29 -13.87
N GLU A 66 -4.05 -9.47 -14.92
CA GLU A 66 -3.24 -9.60 -16.14
C GLU A 66 -1.87 -8.92 -16.03
N GLU A 67 -1.57 -8.31 -14.88
CA GLU A 67 -0.32 -7.59 -14.68
C GLU A 67 0.89 -8.55 -14.66
N THR A 68 1.98 -8.14 -15.32
CA THR A 68 3.21 -8.95 -15.39
C THR A 68 4.29 -8.45 -14.43
N ALA A 69 5.09 -9.37 -13.89
CA ALA A 69 6.20 -9.03 -13.03
C ALA A 69 7.21 -8.10 -13.73
N ARG A 70 7.47 -6.94 -13.12
CA ARG A 70 8.40 -5.92 -13.63
C ARG A 70 8.86 -4.97 -12.52
N ILE A 71 9.84 -4.13 -12.87
CA ILE A 71 10.33 -3.05 -12.03
C ILE A 71 10.24 -1.75 -12.83
N ASP A 72 9.46 -0.79 -12.32
CA ASP A 72 9.32 0.53 -12.91
C ASP A 72 9.81 1.61 -11.94
N ARG A 73 10.23 2.75 -12.49
CA ARG A 73 10.67 3.92 -11.74
C ARG A 73 10.13 5.18 -12.41
N GLU A 74 9.36 5.96 -11.68
CA GLU A 74 8.81 7.23 -12.17
C GLU A 74 8.78 8.23 -11.02
N ASP A 75 9.19 9.47 -11.30
CA ASP A 75 9.15 10.61 -10.36
C ASP A 75 9.72 10.37 -8.94
N GLY A 76 10.68 9.44 -8.83
CA GLY A 76 11.33 9.09 -7.56
C GLY A 76 10.67 7.92 -6.83
N ASP A 77 9.52 7.46 -7.29
CA ASP A 77 8.87 6.23 -6.84
C ASP A 77 9.46 5.01 -7.56
N THR A 78 9.45 3.87 -6.87
CA THR A 78 9.84 2.58 -7.43
C THR A 78 8.69 1.61 -7.26
N LEU A 79 8.19 1.10 -8.38
CA LEU A 79 7.17 0.06 -8.41
C LEU A 79 7.85 -1.29 -8.69
N ILE A 80 7.47 -2.29 -7.90
CA ILE A 80 7.91 -3.67 -8.07
C ILE A 80 6.68 -4.55 -8.10
N VAL A 81 6.43 -5.19 -9.24
CA VAL A 81 5.36 -6.17 -9.42
C VAL A 81 6.00 -7.56 -9.41
N LEU A 82 5.44 -8.46 -8.62
CA LEU A 82 5.96 -9.82 -8.45
C LEU A 82 4.85 -10.84 -8.67
N ASP A 83 5.14 -11.85 -9.49
CA ASP A 83 4.36 -13.08 -9.54
C ASP A 83 4.70 -13.93 -8.32
N VAL A 84 3.69 -14.20 -7.50
CA VAL A 84 3.83 -15.04 -6.30
C VAL A 84 3.11 -16.37 -6.50
N PRO A 85 3.70 -17.51 -6.09
CA PRO A 85 3.00 -18.78 -6.13
C PRO A 85 1.81 -18.76 -5.17
N CYS A 86 0.61 -18.99 -5.70
CA CYS A 86 -0.60 -19.18 -4.91
C CYS A 86 -0.88 -20.69 -4.76
N THR A 87 -1.07 -21.14 -3.52
CA THR A 87 -1.43 -22.53 -3.17
C THR A 87 -2.93 -22.69 -2.97
#